data_AF-A0A813T7D3-F1
#
_entry.id   AF-A0A813T7D3-F1
#
_cell.length_a   1.000
_cell.length_b   1.000
_cell.length_c   1.000
_cell.angle_alpha   90.00
_cell.angle_beta   90.00
_cell.angle_gamma   90.00
#
_symmetry.space_group_name_H-M   'P 1'
#
loop_
_entity.id
_entity.type
_entity.pdbx_description
1 polymer ?
#
loop_
_entity_poly.entity_id
_entity_poly.type
_entity_poly.pdbx_seq_one_letter_code
_entity_poly.pdbx_strand_id
1 'polypeptide(L)'
;MKLLENSKLEAISSTLSTDTPVCDITTRVESYSCKMAGDPKKLYKQLRNEPGTSPHDLEILGPSQTKSPSYNSNFLTTSPQILHANPMARSMSSDDESPLVKTIPRKTVIFLISTLNATFQPDYEFSSCTSQDFSRETNFELVKTEVDSRFLSSLGDHYRSLSPQLWSVIDEEINIKESEIFSYRPDDTSDPFSETGIVWSFNFFFYNRKLRRILYLTCRADCKTSNDNDNDDELSESNNDLAFEGVMD
;
A
#
# COMPACT_ATOMS: atom_id res chain seq x y z
N MET A 1 11.48 -0.70 -12.39
CA MET A 1 11.57 0.78 -12.32
C MET A 1 13.03 1.14 -11.99
N LYS A 2 13.48 2.40 -12.15
CA LYS A 2 14.83 2.79 -11.67
C LYS A 2 14.70 3.88 -10.61
N LEU A 3 15.22 3.60 -9.40
CA LEU A 3 15.31 4.55 -8.29
C LEU A 3 16.14 5.77 -8.71
N LEU A 4 15.67 6.94 -8.30
CA LEU A 4 16.31 8.23 -8.47
C LEU A 4 16.79 8.69 -7.10
N GLU A 5 18.10 8.82 -6.95
CA GLU A 5 18.71 9.26 -5.70
C GLU A 5 18.28 10.71 -5.39
N ASN A 6 17.76 10.92 -4.18
CA ASN A 6 17.41 12.23 -3.67
C ASN A 6 17.63 12.23 -2.15
N SER A 7 18.67 12.94 -1.70
CA SER A 7 19.06 12.99 -0.30
C SER A 7 18.02 13.62 0.62
N LYS A 8 17.17 14.53 0.11
CA LYS A 8 16.08 15.12 0.90
C LYS A 8 15.00 14.08 1.20
N LEU A 9 14.66 13.24 0.21
CA LEU A 9 13.71 12.15 0.36
C LEU A 9 14.23 11.08 1.31
N GLU A 10 15.51 10.72 1.20
CA GLU A 10 16.16 9.77 2.11
C GLU A 10 16.18 10.30 3.55
N ALA A 11 16.57 11.57 3.74
CA ALA A 11 16.59 12.20 5.05
C ALA A 11 15.20 12.23 5.71
N ILE A 12 14.15 12.61 4.99
CA ILE A 12 12.80 12.62 5.56
C ILE A 12 12.28 11.20 5.82
N SER A 13 12.59 10.24 4.96
CA SER A 13 12.23 8.82 5.15
C SER A 13 12.87 8.26 6.43
N SER A 14 14.17 8.52 6.62
CA SER A 14 14.90 8.10 7.81
C SER A 14 14.40 8.80 9.08
N THR A 15 13.98 10.07 8.98
CA THR A 15 13.47 10.81 10.14
C THR A 15 12.07 10.32 10.56
N LEU A 16 11.22 9.97 9.59
CA LEU A 16 9.89 9.42 9.84
C LEU A 16 9.91 7.95 10.24
N SER A 17 10.98 7.23 9.91
CA SER A 17 11.21 5.88 10.39
C SER A 17 11.72 5.96 11.82
N THR A 18 10.90 5.56 12.78
CA THR A 18 11.21 5.72 14.20
C THR A 18 10.76 4.51 14.97
N ASP A 19 11.64 4.05 15.83
CA ASP A 19 11.32 3.00 16.77
C ASP A 19 10.64 3.58 18.01
N THR A 20 9.37 3.21 18.25
CA THR A 20 8.64 3.62 19.45
C THR A 20 8.57 2.45 20.44
N PRO A 21 8.21 2.71 21.72
CA PRO A 21 8.03 1.63 22.69
C PRO A 21 6.92 0.62 22.32
N VAL A 22 5.96 1.02 21.48
CA VAL A 22 4.77 0.23 21.16
C VAL A 22 4.75 -0.30 19.73
N CYS A 23 5.37 0.40 18.80
CA CYS A 23 5.49 -0.02 17.41
C CYS A 23 6.79 0.43 16.77
N ASP A 24 7.28 -0.36 15.81
CA ASP A 24 8.32 0.04 14.87
C ASP A 24 7.67 0.68 13.65
N ILE A 25 8.05 1.92 13.32
CA ILE A 25 7.52 2.66 12.19
C ILE A 25 8.57 2.68 11.09
N THR A 26 8.27 2.05 9.96
CA THR A 26 9.13 2.06 8.77
C THR A 26 8.47 2.91 7.68
N THR A 27 9.12 4.01 7.31
CA THR A 27 8.67 4.93 6.25
C THR A 27 9.65 4.93 5.08
N ARG A 28 9.13 4.88 3.84
CA ARG A 28 9.93 5.10 2.63
C ARG A 28 9.25 6.14 1.74
N VAL A 29 10.01 7.15 1.37
CA VAL A 29 9.66 8.16 0.38
C VAL A 29 10.69 8.09 -0.73
N GLU A 30 10.31 7.53 -1.87
CA GLU A 30 11.25 7.15 -2.93
C GLU A 30 10.78 7.66 -4.30
N SER A 31 11.72 8.06 -5.14
CA SER A 31 11.43 8.58 -6.49
C SER A 31 11.92 7.60 -7.54
N TYR A 32 11.07 7.28 -8.52
CA TYR A 32 11.35 6.30 -9.57
C TYR A 32 11.12 6.85 -10.96
N SER A 33 12.03 6.56 -11.89
CA SER A 33 11.83 6.86 -13.31
C SER A 33 11.01 5.78 -14.03
N CYS A 34 10.00 6.20 -14.78
CA CYS A 34 9.14 5.35 -15.60
C CYS A 34 9.81 5.03 -16.94
N LYS A 35 10.67 4.02 -16.94
CA LYS A 35 11.26 3.45 -18.15
C LYS A 35 10.63 2.09 -18.44
N MET A 36 10.20 1.88 -19.69
CA MET A 36 9.68 0.59 -20.17
C MET A 36 10.86 -0.36 -20.49
N ALA A 37 11.63 -0.70 -19.46
CA ALA A 37 12.83 -1.53 -19.54
C ALA A 37 12.89 -2.44 -18.31
N GLY A 38 13.62 -3.56 -18.40
CA GLY A 38 13.71 -4.53 -17.31
C GLY A 38 12.34 -5.15 -17.00
N ASP A 39 11.96 -5.18 -15.73
CA ASP A 39 10.74 -5.84 -15.24
C ASP A 39 9.44 -5.23 -15.77
N PRO A 40 9.27 -3.88 -15.86
CA PRO A 40 8.16 -3.30 -16.59
C PRO A 40 7.98 -3.87 -18.01
N LYS A 41 9.08 -4.12 -18.73
CA LYS A 41 9.04 -4.69 -20.08
C LYS A 41 8.69 -6.18 -20.08
N LYS A 42 9.06 -6.94 -19.03
CA LYS A 42 8.67 -8.34 -18.87
C LYS A 42 7.17 -8.45 -18.57
N LEU A 43 6.68 -7.69 -17.58
CA LEU A 43 5.26 -7.60 -17.23
C LEU A 43 4.42 -7.16 -18.43
N TYR A 44 4.89 -6.15 -19.16
CA TYR A 44 4.22 -5.70 -20.39
C TYR A 44 4.08 -6.82 -21.44
N LYS A 45 5.08 -7.70 -21.60
CA LYS A 45 4.99 -8.82 -22.54
C LYS A 45 4.02 -9.89 -22.06
N GLN A 46 4.03 -10.21 -20.76
CA GLN A 46 3.10 -11.18 -20.17
C GLN A 46 1.65 -10.70 -20.37
N LEU A 47 1.38 -9.44 -20.03
CA LEU A 47 0.05 -8.84 -20.14
C LEU A 47 -0.41 -8.60 -21.58
N ARG A 48 0.51 -8.47 -22.55
CA ARG A 48 0.18 -8.38 -23.99
C ARG A 48 -0.22 -9.73 -24.59
N ASN A 49 0.29 -10.83 -24.03
CA ASN A 49 0.00 -12.16 -24.53
C ASN A 49 -1.37 -12.67 -24.03
N GLU A 50 -2.03 -11.93 -23.13
CA GLU A 50 -3.43 -12.20 -22.80
C GLU A 50 -4.35 -11.92 -24.01
N PRO A 51 -5.10 -12.91 -24.50
CA PRO A 51 -5.98 -12.74 -25.65
C PRO A 51 -6.98 -11.61 -25.44
N GLY A 52 -7.07 -10.69 -26.41
CA GLY A 52 -8.08 -9.62 -26.41
C GLY A 52 -7.75 -8.37 -25.60
N THR A 53 -6.52 -8.25 -25.09
CA THR A 53 -6.07 -7.05 -24.35
C THR A 53 -4.98 -6.29 -25.10
N SER A 54 -5.08 -4.96 -25.11
CA SER A 54 -4.10 -4.02 -25.61
C SER A 54 -3.52 -3.19 -24.43
N PRO A 55 -2.27 -2.74 -24.50
CA PRO A 55 -1.64 -1.94 -23.45
C PRO A 55 -2.23 -0.54 -23.26
N HIS A 56 -2.98 -0.06 -24.24
CA HIS A 56 -3.75 1.18 -24.16
C HIS A 56 -5.14 0.95 -23.58
N ASP A 57 -5.50 -0.30 -23.31
CA ASP A 57 -6.80 -0.63 -22.77
C ASP A 57 -6.91 -0.10 -21.36
N LEU A 58 -8.14 0.29 -21.07
CA LEU A 58 -8.53 0.90 -19.82
C LEU A 58 -8.92 -0.22 -18.86
N GLU A 59 -8.22 -0.31 -17.75
CA GLU A 59 -8.55 -1.23 -16.66
C GLU A 59 -9.36 -0.52 -15.60
N ILE A 60 -10.31 -1.23 -15.04
CA ILE A 60 -11.13 -0.74 -13.93
C ILE A 60 -10.28 -0.81 -12.65
N LEU A 61 -10.27 0.27 -11.88
CA LEU A 61 -9.64 0.32 -10.56
C LEU A 61 -10.58 -0.17 -9.47
N GLY A 62 -10.01 -0.55 -8.32
CA GLY A 62 -10.74 -0.75 -7.08
C GLY A 62 -11.39 0.55 -6.57
N PRO A 63 -12.39 0.43 -5.68
CA PRO A 63 -13.08 1.59 -5.11
C PRO A 63 -12.11 2.49 -4.32
N SER A 64 -12.26 3.81 -4.44
CA SER A 64 -11.52 4.75 -3.58
C SER A 64 -12.08 4.68 -2.16
N GLN A 65 -11.20 4.47 -1.19
CA GLN A 65 -11.56 4.32 0.21
C GLN A 65 -11.10 5.49 1.09
N THR A 66 -10.52 6.55 0.50
CA THR A 66 -10.30 7.81 1.23
C THR A 66 -11.65 8.32 1.69
N LYS A 67 -11.90 8.24 3.00
CA LYS A 67 -13.17 8.66 3.59
C LYS A 67 -13.39 10.12 3.20
N SER A 68 -14.41 10.37 2.38
CA SER A 68 -14.93 11.73 2.23
C SER A 68 -15.37 12.21 3.63
N PRO A 69 -15.28 13.52 3.92
CA PRO A 69 -15.84 14.05 5.15
C PRO A 69 -17.31 13.61 5.20
N SER A 70 -17.66 12.83 6.21
CA SER A 70 -19.02 12.37 6.43
C SER A 70 -19.89 13.56 6.79
N TYR A 71 -20.40 14.26 5.78
CA TYR A 71 -21.67 14.95 5.92
C TYR A 71 -22.73 13.85 6.01
N ASN A 72 -23.37 13.75 7.18
CA ASN A 72 -24.42 12.79 7.50
C ASN A 72 -25.39 12.57 6.33
N SER A 73 -25.26 11.45 5.63
CA SER A 73 -26.35 10.88 4.85
C SER A 73 -26.77 9.58 5.52
N ASN A 74 -27.63 9.73 6.53
CA ASN A 74 -28.37 8.61 7.10
C ASN A 74 -29.44 8.17 6.10
N PHE A 75 -29.12 7.38 5.07
CA PHE A 75 -30.14 6.58 4.39
C PHE A 75 -29.58 5.25 3.88
N LEU A 76 -30.10 4.19 4.50
CA LEU A 76 -30.26 2.81 4.02
C LEU A 76 -29.10 1.82 4.20
N THR A 77 -29.19 1.13 5.35
CA THR A 77 -28.65 -0.21 5.59
C THR A 77 -29.59 -1.24 4.94
N THR A 78 -29.20 -1.90 3.85
CA THR A 78 -29.81 -3.20 3.49
C THR A 78 -28.85 -4.09 2.71
N SER A 79 -28.74 -5.34 3.19
CA SER A 79 -28.04 -6.52 2.65
C SER A 79 -28.22 -6.79 1.14
N PRO A 80 -27.26 -7.41 0.43
CA PRO A 80 -27.37 -7.63 -1.01
C PRO A 80 -28.36 -8.77 -1.32
N GLN A 81 -29.42 -8.45 -2.05
CA GLN A 81 -30.25 -9.43 -2.76
C GLN A 81 -30.17 -9.13 -4.25
N ILE A 82 -29.85 -10.19 -4.99
CA ILE A 82 -29.70 -10.28 -6.45
C ILE A 82 -30.95 -9.70 -7.14
N LEU A 83 -30.78 -8.73 -8.05
CA LEU A 83 -31.86 -8.26 -8.91
C LEU A 83 -31.51 -8.38 -10.39
N HIS A 84 -32.36 -9.15 -11.07
CA HIS A 84 -32.40 -9.37 -12.51
C HIS A 84 -32.68 -8.08 -13.28
N ALA A 85 -31.99 -7.92 -14.41
CA ALA A 85 -32.18 -6.82 -15.35
C ALA A 85 -33.59 -6.82 -15.96
N ASN A 86 -34.25 -5.67 -15.98
CA ASN A 86 -35.43 -5.41 -16.80
C ASN A 86 -35.15 -4.19 -17.70
N PRO A 87 -35.09 -4.33 -19.04
CA PRO A 87 -34.68 -3.24 -19.92
C PRO A 87 -35.91 -2.52 -20.48
N MET A 88 -36.46 -1.54 -19.76
CA MET A 88 -37.30 -0.50 -20.37
C MET A 88 -37.59 0.65 -19.38
N ALA A 89 -36.79 1.72 -19.47
CA ALA A 89 -37.24 3.06 -19.11
C ALA A 89 -36.40 4.09 -19.89
N ARG A 90 -37.06 4.83 -20.77
CA ARG A 90 -36.50 5.94 -21.55
C ARG A 90 -36.53 7.21 -20.70
N SER A 91 -35.39 7.90 -20.66
CA SER A 91 -35.18 9.35 -20.61
C SER A 91 -36.05 10.20 -19.68
N MET A 92 -35.42 10.77 -18.63
CA MET A 92 -35.50 12.21 -18.27
C MET A 92 -34.24 12.59 -17.47
N SER A 93 -33.74 13.80 -17.76
CA SER A 93 -32.51 14.43 -17.26
C SER A 93 -32.48 14.68 -15.74
N SER A 94 -31.38 14.35 -15.07
CA SER A 94 -30.50 15.25 -14.28
C SER A 94 -29.62 14.46 -13.30
N ASP A 95 -28.30 14.63 -13.41
CA ASP A 95 -27.26 14.29 -12.42
C ASP A 95 -27.31 12.91 -11.76
N ASP A 96 -27.41 11.86 -12.57
CA ASP A 96 -26.98 10.53 -12.15
C ASP A 96 -25.46 10.45 -12.39
N GLU A 97 -24.67 10.81 -11.36
CA GLU A 97 -23.24 10.51 -11.29
C GLU A 97 -23.11 8.99 -11.33
N SER A 98 -23.14 8.43 -12.54
CA SER A 98 -22.75 7.05 -12.79
C SER A 98 -21.47 6.81 -12.02
N PRO A 99 -21.37 5.81 -11.13
CA PRO A 99 -20.21 5.62 -10.28
C PRO A 99 -19.01 5.61 -11.22
N LEU A 100 -18.24 6.71 -11.19
CA LEU A 100 -17.22 7.02 -12.18
C LEU A 100 -16.26 5.86 -12.16
N VAL A 101 -16.42 4.91 -13.07
CA VAL A 101 -15.53 3.77 -13.21
C VAL A 101 -14.17 4.40 -13.50
N LYS A 102 -13.33 4.50 -12.45
CA LYS A 102 -12.04 5.18 -12.52
C LYS A 102 -11.15 4.24 -13.29
N THR A 103 -11.19 4.36 -14.60
CA THR A 103 -10.35 3.57 -15.47
C THR A 103 -8.96 4.16 -15.57
N ILE A 104 -7.95 3.31 -15.70
CA ILE A 104 -6.59 3.74 -15.98
C ILE A 104 -5.96 2.93 -17.11
N PRO A 105 -5.01 3.51 -17.87
CA PRO A 105 -4.28 2.74 -18.85
C PRO A 105 -3.55 1.56 -18.19
N ARG A 106 -3.64 0.37 -18.77
CA ARG A 106 -2.90 -0.84 -18.35
C ARG A 106 -1.39 -0.58 -18.18
N LYS A 107 -0.83 0.30 -19.03
CA LYS A 107 0.56 0.78 -18.88
C LYS A 107 0.85 1.44 -17.53
N THR A 108 -0.09 2.19 -16.97
CA THR A 108 0.04 2.81 -15.65
C THR A 108 0.06 1.75 -14.56
N VAL A 109 -0.86 0.77 -14.61
CA VAL A 109 -0.87 -0.39 -13.68
C VAL A 109 0.49 -1.09 -13.67
N ILE A 110 1.06 -1.35 -14.84
CA ILE A 110 2.40 -1.95 -14.96
C ILE A 110 3.45 -1.13 -14.23
N PHE A 111 3.41 0.20 -14.33
CA PHE A 111 4.36 1.05 -13.62
C PHE A 111 4.14 1.03 -12.11
N LEU A 112 2.89 0.98 -11.63
CA LEU A 112 2.58 0.86 -10.20
C LEU A 112 3.11 -0.46 -9.62
N ILE A 113 2.76 -1.60 -10.24
CA ILE A 113 3.25 -2.94 -9.83
C ILE A 113 4.78 -3.00 -9.90
N SER A 114 5.37 -2.45 -10.97
CA SER A 114 6.84 -2.42 -11.10
C SER A 114 7.52 -1.51 -10.08
N THR A 115 6.80 -0.57 -9.48
CA THR A 115 7.31 0.29 -8.40
C THR A 115 7.29 -0.47 -7.08
N LEU A 116 6.19 -1.17 -6.78
CA LEU A 116 6.11 -2.10 -5.65
C LEU A 116 7.25 -3.12 -5.68
N ASN A 117 7.41 -3.85 -6.79
CA ASN A 117 8.49 -4.83 -6.96
C ASN A 117 9.88 -4.22 -6.80
N ALA A 118 10.09 -2.97 -7.26
CA ALA A 118 11.39 -2.31 -7.12
C ALA A 118 11.66 -1.82 -5.68
N THR A 119 10.63 -1.66 -4.85
CA THR A 119 10.75 -1.17 -3.48
C THR A 119 10.99 -2.31 -2.49
N PHE A 120 10.28 -3.43 -2.66
CA PHE A 120 10.28 -4.53 -1.69
C PHE A 120 11.11 -5.75 -2.12
N GLN A 121 11.81 -5.70 -3.26
CA GLN A 121 12.78 -6.76 -3.58
C GLN A 121 14.01 -6.69 -2.67
N PRO A 122 14.57 -7.85 -2.26
CA PRO A 122 14.17 -9.22 -2.60
C PRO A 122 13.08 -9.81 -1.69
N ASP A 123 12.62 -9.06 -0.69
CA ASP A 123 11.76 -9.53 0.39
C ASP A 123 10.38 -9.99 -0.11
N TYR A 124 9.82 -9.32 -1.13
CA TYR A 124 8.50 -9.66 -1.67
C TYR A 124 8.36 -9.36 -3.18
N GLU A 125 7.53 -10.17 -3.86
CA GLU A 125 7.18 -9.99 -5.28
C GLU A 125 5.66 -9.94 -5.47
N PHE A 126 5.17 -8.87 -6.09
CA PHE A 126 3.75 -8.58 -6.34
C PHE A 126 3.26 -9.20 -7.65
N SER A 127 3.52 -10.49 -7.86
CA SER A 127 3.19 -11.20 -9.11
C SER A 127 1.68 -11.43 -9.31
N SER A 128 0.90 -11.51 -8.24
CA SER A 128 -0.57 -11.69 -8.26
C SER A 128 -1.34 -10.36 -8.31
N CYS A 129 -0.65 -9.23 -8.22
CA CYS A 129 -1.30 -7.91 -8.12
C CYS A 129 -2.00 -7.51 -9.43
N THR A 130 -3.21 -6.97 -9.30
CA THR A 130 -4.07 -6.55 -10.41
C THR A 130 -4.49 -5.08 -10.27
N SER A 131 -5.15 -4.53 -11.29
CA SER A 131 -5.71 -3.16 -11.23
C SER A 131 -6.74 -2.96 -10.13
N GLN A 132 -7.41 -4.02 -9.67
CA GLN A 132 -8.40 -3.94 -8.61
C GLN A 132 -7.77 -3.60 -7.24
N ASP A 133 -6.49 -3.92 -7.04
CA ASP A 133 -5.76 -3.59 -5.81
C ASP A 133 -5.37 -2.11 -5.73
N PHE A 134 -5.59 -1.35 -6.81
CA PHE A 134 -5.28 0.06 -6.88
C PHE A 134 -6.55 0.90 -6.90
N SER A 135 -6.50 2.05 -6.25
CA SER A 135 -7.55 3.06 -6.32
C SER A 135 -6.96 4.39 -6.74
N ARG A 136 -7.73 5.19 -7.49
CA ARG A 136 -7.30 6.54 -7.88
C ARG A 136 -7.88 7.56 -6.93
N GLU A 137 -7.00 8.34 -6.31
CA GLU A 137 -7.35 9.38 -5.37
C GLU A 137 -7.49 10.72 -6.09
N THR A 138 -8.67 11.33 -5.96
CA THR A 138 -9.04 12.55 -6.69
C THR A 138 -8.79 13.81 -5.89
N ASN A 139 -8.60 13.69 -4.57
CA ASN A 139 -8.38 14.83 -3.68
C ASN A 139 -7.11 14.64 -2.87
N PHE A 140 -6.10 15.45 -3.19
CA PHE A 140 -4.83 15.47 -2.47
C PHE A 140 -5.01 15.81 -0.98
N GLU A 141 -5.94 16.70 -0.63
CA GLU A 141 -6.14 17.09 0.78
C GLU A 141 -6.66 15.92 1.63
N LEU A 142 -7.44 15.00 1.03
CA LEU A 142 -7.86 13.78 1.72
C LEU A 142 -6.68 12.82 1.94
N VAL A 143 -5.84 12.64 0.91
CA VAL A 143 -4.62 11.82 1.02
C VAL A 143 -3.67 12.41 2.06
N LYS A 144 -3.48 13.73 2.03
CA LYS A 144 -2.67 14.46 3.01
C LYS A 144 -3.21 14.28 4.42
N THR A 145 -4.51 14.48 4.61
CA THR A 145 -5.17 14.29 5.91
C THR A 145 -5.04 12.85 6.40
N GLU A 146 -5.19 11.88 5.51
CA GLU A 146 -5.06 10.46 5.81
C GLU A 146 -3.64 10.12 6.30
N VAL A 147 -2.61 10.55 5.57
CA VAL A 147 -1.20 10.37 5.95
C VAL A 147 -0.87 11.11 7.25
N ASP A 148 -1.25 12.39 7.34
CA ASP A 148 -1.00 13.22 8.52
C ASP A 148 -1.65 12.59 9.77
N SER A 149 -2.88 12.09 9.65
CA SER A 149 -3.60 11.48 10.78
C SER A 149 -2.94 10.22 11.31
N ARG A 150 -2.42 9.35 10.43
CA ARG A 150 -1.71 8.12 10.81
C ARG A 150 -0.40 8.43 11.51
N PHE A 151 0.41 9.33 10.93
CA PHE A 151 1.65 9.75 11.57
C PHE A 151 1.41 10.48 12.90
N LEU A 152 0.43 11.38 12.98
CA LEU A 152 0.09 12.05 14.24
C LEU A 152 -0.34 11.05 15.32
N SER A 153 -1.03 9.96 14.94
CA SER A 153 -1.48 8.94 15.88
C SER A 153 -0.34 8.17 16.55
N SER A 154 0.81 8.02 15.87
CA SER A 154 1.96 7.25 16.38
C SER A 154 3.15 8.11 16.80
N LEU A 155 3.42 9.23 16.13
CA LEU A 155 4.56 10.12 16.38
C LEU A 155 4.18 11.39 17.16
N GLY A 156 2.88 11.70 17.28
CA GLY A 156 2.40 12.86 18.02
C GLY A 156 3.01 14.19 17.56
N ASP A 157 3.43 15.01 18.52
CA ASP A 157 3.96 16.36 18.28
C ASP A 157 5.26 16.38 17.46
N HIS A 158 6.03 15.29 17.48
CA HIS A 158 7.25 15.20 16.67
C HIS A 158 6.92 15.38 15.19
N TYR A 159 5.87 14.71 14.72
CA TYR A 159 5.43 14.79 13.33
C TYR A 159 4.88 16.17 12.94
N ARG A 160 4.30 16.93 13.88
CA ARG A 160 3.73 18.26 13.59
C ARG A 160 4.79 19.21 13.00
N SER A 161 6.06 19.07 13.39
CA SER A 161 7.18 19.82 12.84
C SER A 161 7.71 19.28 11.51
N LEU A 162 7.48 18.00 11.22
CA LEU A 162 7.95 17.30 10.03
C LEU A 162 6.96 17.34 8.87
N SER A 163 5.65 17.40 9.15
CA SER A 163 4.60 17.41 8.11
C SER A 163 4.85 18.49 7.04
N PRO A 164 5.15 19.76 7.37
CA PRO A 164 5.47 20.76 6.34
C PRO A 164 6.69 20.41 5.49
N GLN A 165 7.72 19.79 6.11
CA GLN A 165 8.94 19.39 5.42
C GLN A 165 8.68 18.23 4.47
N LEU A 166 7.95 17.20 4.93
CA LEU A 166 7.54 16.06 4.12
C LEU A 166 6.81 16.53 2.85
N TRP A 167 5.76 17.31 3.02
CA TRP A 167 4.94 17.76 1.89
C TRP A 167 5.69 18.71 0.97
N SER A 168 6.58 19.56 1.50
CA SER A 168 7.44 20.43 0.70
C SER A 168 8.43 19.64 -0.15
N VAL A 169 9.07 18.61 0.40
CA VAL A 169 10.05 17.79 -0.34
C VAL A 169 9.36 16.96 -1.41
N ILE A 170 8.17 16.42 -1.12
CA ILE A 170 7.36 15.69 -2.11
C ILE A 170 6.97 16.63 -3.25
N ASP A 171 6.45 17.83 -2.95
CA ASP A 171 6.01 18.77 -4.00
C ASP A 171 7.18 19.25 -4.87
N GLU A 172 8.36 19.49 -4.27
CA GLU A 172 9.58 19.85 -5.01
C GLU A 172 10.02 18.73 -5.97
N GLU A 173 9.92 17.46 -5.56
CA GLU A 173 10.37 16.32 -6.35
C GLU A 173 9.40 15.92 -7.48
N ILE A 174 8.08 15.97 -7.24
CA ILE A 174 7.09 15.38 -8.16
C ILE A 174 6.07 16.38 -8.72
N ASN A 175 5.96 17.58 -8.14
CA ASN A 175 4.89 18.54 -8.40
C ASN A 175 3.51 17.88 -8.23
N ILE A 176 2.97 17.95 -7.01
CA ILE A 176 1.75 17.24 -6.60
C ILE A 176 0.55 17.68 -7.46
N LYS A 177 0.48 18.97 -7.83
CA LYS A 177 -0.63 19.52 -8.63
C LYS A 177 -0.72 18.93 -10.04
N GLU A 178 0.40 18.53 -10.61
CA GLU A 178 0.46 17.90 -11.93
C GLU A 178 0.52 16.36 -11.88
N SER A 179 0.38 15.79 -10.69
CA SER A 179 0.48 14.36 -10.46
C SER A 179 -0.90 13.69 -10.33
N GLU A 180 -1.01 12.48 -10.85
CA GLU A 180 -2.13 11.59 -10.54
C GLU A 180 -1.78 10.79 -9.29
N ILE A 181 -2.70 10.72 -8.33
CA ILE A 181 -2.49 10.01 -7.07
C ILE A 181 -3.19 8.65 -7.11
N PHE A 182 -2.47 7.61 -6.73
CA PHE A 182 -3.00 6.26 -6.57
C PHE A 182 -2.69 5.72 -5.19
N SER A 183 -3.54 4.82 -4.70
CA SER A 183 -3.29 4.04 -3.49
C SER A 183 -3.22 2.56 -3.85
N TYR A 184 -2.36 1.80 -3.18
CA TYR A 184 -2.42 0.33 -3.18
C TYR A 184 -3.09 -0.14 -1.90
N ARG A 185 -4.21 -0.87 -2.06
CA ARG A 185 -5.03 -1.47 -1.00
C ARG A 185 -5.48 -2.84 -1.49
N PRO A 186 -4.66 -3.88 -1.34
CA PRO A 186 -5.03 -5.24 -1.75
C PRO A 186 -6.17 -5.77 -0.87
N ASP A 187 -6.82 -6.83 -1.35
CA ASP A 187 -7.75 -7.61 -0.52
C ASP A 187 -6.99 -8.32 0.61
N ASP A 188 -7.62 -8.47 1.78
CA ASP A 188 -7.00 -9.00 3.02
C ASP A 188 -6.24 -10.35 2.84
N THR A 189 -6.67 -11.17 1.87
CA THR A 189 -6.05 -12.48 1.57
C THR A 189 -4.77 -12.40 0.73
N SER A 190 -4.56 -11.27 0.05
CA SER A 190 -3.49 -11.06 -0.93
C SER A 190 -2.45 -10.04 -0.44
N ASP A 191 -2.67 -9.44 0.73
CA ASP A 191 -1.82 -8.40 1.29
C ASP A 191 -0.61 -8.98 2.03
N PRO A 192 0.64 -8.71 1.61
CA PRO A 192 1.81 -9.00 2.46
C PRO A 192 1.80 -8.19 3.77
N PHE A 193 1.02 -7.11 3.84
CA PHE A 193 0.85 -6.29 5.03
C PHE A 193 -0.33 -6.72 5.92
N SER A 194 -0.94 -7.90 5.67
CA SER A 194 -1.90 -8.50 6.60
C SER A 194 -1.25 -9.39 7.66
N GLU A 195 0.09 -9.39 7.75
CA GLU A 195 0.83 -10.08 8.81
C GLU A 195 0.35 -9.64 10.21
N THR A 196 0.31 -10.62 11.12
CA THR A 196 -0.07 -10.41 12.53
C THR A 196 0.88 -9.40 13.17
N GLY A 197 0.37 -8.20 13.48
CA GLY A 197 1.13 -7.17 14.18
C GLY A 197 1.07 -5.80 13.51
N ILE A 198 0.69 -5.69 12.24
CA ILE A 198 0.59 -4.38 11.57
C ILE A 198 -0.58 -3.58 12.16
N VAL A 199 -0.26 -2.43 12.78
CA VAL A 199 -1.25 -1.51 13.39
C VAL A 199 -1.93 -0.69 12.30
N TRP A 200 -1.13 -0.16 11.39
CA TRP A 200 -1.60 0.56 10.22
C TRP A 200 -0.51 0.57 9.15
N SER A 201 -0.95 0.68 7.90
CA SER A 201 -0.09 0.92 6.76
C SER A 201 -0.79 1.86 5.77
N PHE A 202 -0.01 2.44 4.87
CA PHE A 202 -0.51 3.09 3.68
C PHE A 202 0.51 3.01 2.55
N ASN A 203 0.02 3.06 1.31
CA ASN A 203 0.82 2.94 0.10
C ASN A 203 0.28 3.92 -0.94
N PHE A 204 0.96 5.06 -1.14
CA PHE A 204 0.56 6.11 -2.08
C PHE A 204 1.58 6.30 -3.19
N PHE A 205 1.09 6.50 -4.41
CA PHE A 205 1.88 6.77 -5.61
C PHE A 205 1.47 8.12 -6.18
N PHE A 206 2.45 8.98 -6.42
CA PHE A 206 2.30 10.25 -7.12
C PHE A 206 2.93 10.12 -8.50
N TYR A 207 2.09 9.96 -9.52
CA TYR A 207 2.55 9.77 -10.89
C TYR A 207 2.49 11.05 -11.69
N ASN A 208 3.65 11.60 -12.04
CA ASN A 208 3.75 12.74 -12.94
C ASN A 208 4.14 12.26 -14.35
N ARG A 209 3.17 12.33 -15.28
CA ARG A 209 3.35 11.91 -16.68
C ARG A 209 4.38 12.75 -17.43
N LYS A 210 4.48 14.06 -17.13
CA LYS A 210 5.41 14.99 -17.80
C LYS A 210 6.85 14.71 -17.39
N LEU A 211 7.08 14.48 -16.09
CA LEU A 211 8.39 14.10 -15.56
C LEU A 211 8.74 12.63 -15.85
N ARG A 212 7.75 11.82 -16.26
CA ARG A 212 7.87 10.36 -16.40
C ARG A 212 8.41 9.73 -15.12
N ARG A 213 7.84 10.14 -13.99
CA ARG A 213 8.32 9.82 -12.65
C ARG A 213 7.15 9.39 -11.76
N ILE A 214 7.40 8.42 -10.90
CA ILE A 214 6.51 8.04 -9.80
C ILE A 214 7.27 8.31 -8.50
N LEU A 215 6.69 9.11 -7.62
CA LEU A 215 7.11 9.15 -6.23
C LEU A 215 6.23 8.18 -5.45
N TYR A 216 6.86 7.26 -4.72
CA TYR A 216 6.21 6.27 -3.90
C TYR A 216 6.41 6.63 -2.43
N LEU A 217 5.29 6.76 -1.71
CA LEU A 217 5.23 7.07 -0.28
C LEU A 217 4.54 5.89 0.39
N THR A 218 5.30 5.11 1.15
CA THR A 218 4.79 3.98 1.93
C THR A 218 5.23 4.10 3.38
N CYS A 219 4.35 3.67 4.27
CA CYS A 219 4.68 3.52 5.67
C CYS A 219 3.92 2.35 6.25
N ARG A 220 4.57 1.62 7.14
CA ARG A 220 3.95 0.61 8.01
C ARG A 220 4.35 0.85 9.46
N ALA A 221 3.42 0.57 10.36
CA ALA A 221 3.67 0.55 11.79
C ALA A 221 3.42 -0.86 12.32
N ASP A 222 4.49 -1.53 12.73
CA ASP A 222 4.51 -2.90 13.22
C ASP A 222 4.44 -2.89 14.76
N CYS A 223 3.41 -3.49 15.35
CA CYS A 223 3.26 -3.59 16.80
C CYS A 223 4.34 -4.48 17.39
N LYS A 224 4.98 -4.00 18.46
CA LYS A 224 5.88 -4.82 19.27
C LYS A 224 5.05 -5.61 20.27
N THR A 225 4.50 -6.74 19.86
CA THR A 225 3.96 -7.70 20.83
C THR A 225 5.12 -8.20 21.69
N SER A 226 5.00 -8.10 23.02
CA SER A 226 5.99 -8.57 23.99
C SER A 226 6.15 -10.10 23.93
N ASN A 227 6.85 -10.61 22.92
CA ASN A 227 7.25 -12.02 22.81
C ASN A 227 8.61 -12.26 23.47
N ASP A 228 8.83 -11.71 24.67
CA ASP A 228 9.96 -12.07 25.54
C ASP A 228 9.64 -13.30 26.43
N ASN A 229 8.66 -14.13 26.04
CA ASN A 229 8.28 -15.35 26.75
C ASN A 229 8.43 -16.59 25.87
N ASP A 230 9.57 -16.75 25.19
CA ASP A 230 10.08 -18.08 24.90
C ASP A 230 10.99 -18.48 26.07
N ASN A 231 10.37 -18.83 27.19
CA ASN A 231 10.99 -19.74 28.15
C ASN A 231 11.10 -21.08 27.45
N ASP A 232 12.23 -21.31 26.77
CA ASP A 232 12.69 -22.66 26.49
C ASP A 232 13.05 -23.29 27.85
N ASP A 233 12.04 -23.87 28.51
CA ASP A 233 12.22 -24.88 29.54
C ASP A 233 12.95 -26.08 28.90
N GLU A 234 14.28 -26.03 28.90
CA GLU A 234 15.13 -27.22 28.80
C GLU A 234 14.84 -28.11 30.02
N LEU A 235 13.76 -28.90 29.95
CA LEU A 235 13.60 -30.07 30.79
C LEU A 235 14.60 -31.12 30.29
N SER A 236 15.80 -31.09 30.87
CA SER A 236 16.76 -32.19 30.79
C SER A 236 16.12 -33.43 31.41
N GLU A 237 15.70 -34.39 30.58
CA GLU A 237 15.46 -35.77 31.01
C GLU A 237 16.78 -36.35 31.51
N SER A 238 17.01 -36.26 32.81
CA SER A 238 18.05 -37.01 33.49
C SER A 238 17.71 -38.50 33.42
N ASN A 239 18.36 -39.20 32.49
CA ASN A 239 18.43 -40.65 32.45
C ASN A 239 18.98 -41.18 33.78
N ASN A 240 18.12 -41.83 34.55
CA ASN A 240 18.51 -42.65 35.70
C ASN A 240 19.08 -43.98 35.19
N ASP A 241 20.38 -44.00 34.87
CA ASP A 241 21.17 -45.23 34.83
C ASP A 241 21.73 -45.49 36.24
N LEU A 242 20.93 -46.13 37.10
CA LEU A 242 21.44 -46.79 38.30
C LEU A 242 21.61 -48.28 37.99
N ALA A 243 22.82 -48.61 37.51
CA ALA A 243 23.29 -49.97 37.43
C ALA A 243 23.31 -50.60 38.83
N PHE A 244 22.63 -51.74 38.90
CA PHE A 244 22.54 -52.63 40.05
C PHE A 244 23.91 -53.30 40.29
N GLU A 245 24.62 -52.88 41.34
CA GLU A 245 25.78 -53.61 41.86
C GLU A 245 25.36 -54.31 43.16
N GLY A 246 25.44 -55.64 43.15
CA GLY A 246 24.96 -56.49 44.23
C GLY A 246 25.88 -56.52 45.45
N VAL A 247 25.30 -56.82 46.60
CA VAL A 247 25.98 -57.49 47.71
C VAL A 247 25.04 -58.56 48.28
N MET A 248 25.63 -59.72 48.49
CA MET A 248 25.07 -60.96 49.03
C MET A 248 24.57 -60.79 50.47
N ASP A 249 23.57 -61.61 50.84
CA ASP A 249 23.60 -62.47 52.03
C ASP A 249 22.82 -63.76 51.74
#